data_AF-A0A1A3H451-F1
#
_entry.id   AF-A0A1A3H451-F1
#
_cell.length_a   1.000
_cell.length_b   1.000
_cell.length_c   1.000
_cell.angle_alpha   90.00
_cell.angle_beta   90.00
_cell.angle_gamma   90.00
#
_symmetry.space_group_name_H-M   'P 1'
#
loop_
_entity.id
_entity.type
_entity.pdbx_description
1 polymer ?
#
loop_
_entity_poly.entity_id
_entity_poly.type
_entity_poly.pdbx_seq_one_letter_code
_entity_poly.pdbx_strand_id
1 'polypeptide(L)'
;MPDDDVFEEREPEPDPVLADFYSGNSLRALAEARDGLEAAKERYDQAVFQARAAGWTWPEIARVLGVSKQALHSRFRARAG
;
A
#
# COMPACT_ATOMS: atom_id res chain seq x y z
N MET A 1 -29.23 -24.11 50.71
CA MET A 1 -29.47 -23.28 49.51
C MET A 1 -28.41 -23.72 48.52
N PRO A 2 -28.77 -24.21 47.32
CA PRO A 2 -27.79 -24.60 46.31
C PRO A 2 -27.09 -23.35 45.78
N ASP A 3 -25.88 -23.55 45.29
CA ASP A 3 -25.05 -22.52 44.67
C ASP A 3 -25.85 -21.86 43.54
N ASP A 4 -26.12 -20.56 43.68
CA ASP A 4 -26.59 -19.73 42.58
C ASP A 4 -25.43 -19.68 41.57
N ASP A 5 -25.45 -20.60 40.60
CA ASP A 5 -24.75 -20.45 39.34
C ASP A 5 -25.30 -19.18 38.67
N VAL A 6 -24.72 -18.04 39.05
CA VAL A 6 -24.85 -16.79 38.32
C VAL A 6 -24.24 -17.09 36.96
N PHE A 7 -25.11 -17.42 36.00
CA PHE A 7 -24.75 -17.38 34.60
C PHE A 7 -24.38 -15.92 34.30
N GLU A 8 -23.11 -15.57 34.47
CA GLU A 8 -22.53 -14.41 33.83
C GLU A 8 -22.71 -14.65 32.34
N GLU A 9 -23.82 -14.17 31.79
CA GLU A 9 -23.96 -13.93 30.36
C GLU A 9 -22.84 -12.94 30.02
N ARG A 10 -21.65 -13.47 29.71
CA ARG A 10 -20.59 -12.72 29.06
C ARG A 10 -21.21 -12.21 27.78
N GLU A 11 -21.58 -10.93 27.76
CA GLU A 11 -21.99 -10.26 26.54
C GLU A 11 -20.95 -10.63 25.48
N PRO A 12 -21.39 -11.11 24.29
CA PRO A 12 -20.45 -11.49 23.27
C PRO A 12 -19.60 -10.26 22.95
N GLU A 13 -18.29 -10.37 23.17
CA GLU A 13 -17.39 -9.27 22.88
C GLU A 13 -17.60 -8.83 21.43
N PRO A 14 -17.72 -7.52 21.18
CA PRO A 14 -18.00 -7.03 19.84
C PRO A 14 -16.90 -7.53 18.90
N ASP A 15 -17.31 -8.07 17.74
CA ASP A 15 -16.37 -8.54 16.73
C ASP A 15 -15.37 -7.41 16.45
N PRO A 16 -14.06 -7.64 16.67
CA PRO A 16 -13.04 -6.60 16.53
C PRO A 16 -13.00 -6.01 15.12
N VAL A 17 -13.39 -6.78 14.09
CA VAL A 17 -13.50 -6.30 12.72
C VAL A 17 -14.67 -5.32 12.58
N LEU A 18 -15.81 -5.62 13.21
CA LEU A 18 -16.97 -4.73 13.20
C LEU A 18 -16.69 -3.47 14.01
N ALA A 19 -16.11 -3.59 15.21
CA ALA A 19 -15.75 -2.45 16.05
C ALA A 19 -14.78 -1.50 15.33
N ASP A 20 -13.77 -2.05 14.65
CA ASP A 20 -12.83 -1.26 13.87
C ASP A 20 -13.48 -0.63 12.62
N PHE A 21 -14.35 -1.37 11.92
CA PHE A 21 -15.11 -0.85 10.78
C PHE A 21 -15.99 0.35 11.18
N TYR A 22 -16.68 0.29 12.32
CA TYR A 22 -17.46 1.41 12.86
C TYR A 22 -16.58 2.56 13.35
N SER A 23 -15.37 2.30 13.86
CA SER A 23 -14.40 3.34 14.22
C SER A 23 -13.78 4.04 12.99
N GLY A 24 -13.82 3.38 11.83
CA GLY A 24 -13.23 3.81 10.57
C GLY A 24 -11.70 3.89 10.59
N ASN A 25 -11.03 3.37 11.63
CA ASN A 25 -9.59 3.54 11.80
C ASN A 25 -8.79 2.73 10.76
N SER A 26 -9.06 1.43 10.59
CA SER A 26 -8.37 0.68 9.53
C SER A 26 -8.77 1.13 8.14
N LEU A 27 -9.99 1.60 7.91
CA LEU A 27 -10.37 2.13 6.59
C LEU A 27 -9.53 3.35 6.22
N ARG A 28 -9.34 4.29 7.16
CA ARG A 28 -8.46 5.44 6.97
C ARG A 28 -7.00 5.02 6.77
N ALA A 29 -6.49 4.12 7.61
CA ALA A 29 -5.12 3.63 7.48
C ALA A 29 -4.88 2.93 6.13
N LEU A 30 -5.84 2.16 5.62
CA LEU A 30 -5.78 1.52 4.31
C LEU A 30 -5.86 2.55 3.17
N ALA A 31 -6.72 3.56 3.29
CA ALA A 31 -6.79 4.65 2.32
C ALA A 31 -5.48 5.45 2.27
N GLU A 32 -4.92 5.81 3.42
CA GLU A 32 -3.62 6.47 3.53
C GLU A 32 -2.49 5.63 2.95
N ALA A 33 -2.49 4.32 3.21
CA ALA A 33 -1.52 3.40 2.63
C ALA A 33 -1.64 3.34 1.09
N ARG A 34 -2.87 3.27 0.57
CA ARG A 34 -3.13 3.29 -0.88
C ARG A 34 -2.63 4.60 -1.50
N ASP A 35 -3.00 5.73 -0.92
CA ASP A 35 -2.64 7.05 -1.44
C ASP A 35 -1.11 7.26 -1.35
N GLY A 36 -0.48 6.76 -0.28
CA GLY A 36 0.97 6.71 -0.14
C GLY A 36 1.66 5.86 -1.22
N LEU A 37 1.10 4.69 -1.54
CA LEU A 37 1.59 3.83 -2.62
C LEU A 37 1.44 4.50 -3.99
N GLU A 38 0.33 5.19 -4.25
CA GLU A 38 0.11 5.92 -5.50
C GLU A 38 1.11 7.07 -5.63
N ALA A 39 1.26 7.90 -4.61
CA ALA A 39 2.24 8.97 -4.59
C ALA A 39 3.68 8.47 -4.73
N ALA A 40 4.02 7.31 -4.14
CA ALA A 40 5.34 6.70 -4.32
C ALA A 40 5.57 6.25 -5.77
N LYS A 41 4.55 5.69 -6.44
CA LYS A 41 4.62 5.31 -7.85
C LYS A 41 4.80 6.53 -8.76
N GLU A 42 4.07 7.61 -8.49
CA GLU A 42 4.20 8.86 -9.25
C GLU A 42 5.59 9.47 -9.11
N ARG A 43 6.12 9.56 -7.88
CA ARG A 43 7.50 10.05 -7.64
C ARG A 43 8.53 9.19 -8.36
N TYR A 44 8.35 7.86 -8.36
CA TYR A 44 9.20 6.94 -9.09
C TYR A 44 9.17 7.23 -10.60
N ASP A 45 7.98 7.39 -11.18
CA ASP A 45 7.84 7.66 -12.61
C ASP A 45 8.43 9.02 -13.00
N GLN A 46 8.18 10.06 -12.20
CA GLN A 46 8.79 11.38 -12.38
C GLN A 46 10.31 11.33 -12.32
N ALA A 47 10.90 10.61 -11.37
CA ALA A 47 12.35 10.46 -11.27
C ALA A 47 12.94 9.79 -12.53
N VAL A 48 12.28 8.76 -13.06
CA VAL A 48 12.67 8.11 -14.31
C VAL A 48 12.57 9.08 -15.48
N PHE A 49 11.48 9.84 -15.62
CA PHE A 49 11.33 10.82 -16.69
C PHE A 49 12.37 11.94 -16.62
N GLN A 50 12.66 12.47 -15.42
CA GLN A 50 13.69 13.48 -15.22
C GLN A 50 15.08 12.94 -15.60
N ALA A 51 15.42 11.71 -15.18
CA ALA A 51 16.69 11.09 -15.56
C ALA A 51 16.78 10.90 -17.08
N ARG A 52 15.69 10.48 -17.74
CA ARG A 52 15.62 10.38 -19.20
C ARG A 52 15.79 11.73 -19.88
N ALA A 53 15.17 12.79 -19.37
CA ALA A 53 15.32 14.16 -19.89
C ALA A 53 16.74 14.71 -19.68
N ALA A 54 17.41 14.31 -18.61
CA ALA A 54 18.82 14.62 -18.35
C ALA A 54 19.80 13.80 -19.21
N GLY A 55 19.30 12.91 -20.09
CA GLY A 55 20.12 12.13 -21.01
C GLY A 55 20.58 10.78 -20.47
N TRP A 56 20.12 10.35 -19.29
CA TRP A 56 20.53 9.07 -18.70
C TRP A 56 20.01 7.90 -19.54
N THR A 57 20.83 6.86 -19.63
CA THR A 57 20.45 5.63 -20.32
C THR A 57 19.60 4.73 -19.42
N TRP A 58 18.73 3.91 -20.03
CA TRP A 58 17.91 2.94 -19.28
C TRP A 58 18.71 2.01 -18.35
N PRO A 59 19.88 1.46 -18.75
CA PRO A 59 20.73 0.67 -17.85
C PRO A 59 21.20 1.43 -16.60
N GLU A 60 21.57 2.71 -16.74
CA GLU A 60 22.06 3.52 -15.62
C GLU A 60 20.94 3.80 -14.61
N ILE A 61 19.76 4.17 -15.12
CA ILE A 61 18.56 4.39 -14.29
C ILE A 61 18.20 3.09 -13.55
N ALA A 62 18.17 1.95 -14.25
CA ALA A 62 17.86 0.65 -13.66
C ALA A 62 18.86 0.28 -12.55
N ARG A 63 20.16 0.55 -12.77
CA ARG A 63 21.22 0.30 -11.78
C ARG A 63 21.01 1.12 -10.52
N VAL A 64 20.69 2.41 -10.64
CA VAL A 64 20.45 3.29 -9.47
C VAL A 64 19.19 2.85 -8.71
N LEU A 65 18.14 2.45 -9.43
CA LEU A 65 16.88 2.02 -8.84
C LEU A 65 16.92 0.57 -8.29
N GLY A 66 18.02 -0.17 -8.50
CA GLY A 66 18.14 -1.56 -8.06
C GLY A 66 17.22 -2.54 -8.78
N VAL A 67 16.74 -2.18 -9.99
CA VAL A 67 15.84 -3.01 -10.80
C VAL A 67 16.53 -3.50 -12.07
N SER A 68 15.95 -4.52 -12.71
CA SER A 68 16.45 -4.95 -14.02
C SER A 68 16.05 -3.96 -15.11
N LYS A 69 16.93 -3.75 -16.10
CA LYS A 69 16.64 -2.93 -17.29
C LYS A 69 15.36 -3.41 -18.00
N GLN A 70 15.15 -4.72 -18.08
CA GLN A 70 13.99 -5.30 -18.74
C GLN A 70 12.69 -4.99 -18.01
N ALA A 71 12.68 -5.02 -16.68
CA ALA A 71 11.52 -4.65 -15.87
C ALA A 71 11.15 -3.17 -16.08
N LEU A 72 12.15 -2.29 -16.05
CA LEU A 72 11.98 -0.86 -16.32
C LEU A 72 11.44 -0.63 -17.74
N HIS A 73 12.05 -1.26 -18.75
CA HIS A 73 11.65 -1.11 -20.14
C HIS A 73 10.25 -1.68 -20.43
N SER A 74 9.87 -2.80 -19.80
CA SER A 74 8.53 -3.40 -19.92
C SER A 74 7.46 -2.49 -19.35
N ARG A 75 7.66 -1.97 -18.13
CA ARG A 75 6.73 -1.05 -17.47
C ARG A 75 6.51 0.24 -18.26
N PHE A 76 7.59 0.85 -18.76
CA PHE A 76 7.48 2.13 -19.47
C PHE A 76 7.05 1.99 -20.93
N ARG A 77 7.33 0.87 -21.62
CA ARG A 77 6.75 0.60 -22.95
C ARG A 77 5.24 0.42 -22.91
N ALA A 78 4.72 -0.30 -21.91
CA ALA A 78 3.29 -0.56 -21.78
C ALA A 78 2.45 0.70 -21.51
N ARG A 79 3.11 1.82 -21.15
CA ARG A 79 2.46 3.10 -20.85
C ARG A 79 2.64 4.17 -21.92
N ALA A 80 3.47 3.89 -22.93
CA ALA A 80 3.77 4.80 -24.04
C ALA A 80 3.04 4.41 -25.35
N GLY A 81 2.26 3.33 -25.35
CA GLY A 81 1.33 2.95 -26.42
C GLY A 81 -0.09 2.97 -25.89
#